data_AF-A0A1M6TVD6-F1
#
_entry.id   AF-A0A1M6TVD6-F1
#
_cell.length_a   1.000
_cell.length_b   1.000
_cell.length_c   1.000
_cell.angle_alpha   90.00
_cell.angle_beta   90.00
_cell.angle_gamma   90.00
#
_symmetry.space_group_name_H-M   'P 1'
#
loop_
_entity.id
_entity.type
_entity.pdbx_description
1 polymer ?
#
loop_
_entity_poly.entity_id
_entity_poly.type
_entity_poly.pdbx_seq_one_letter_code
_entity_poly.pdbx_strand_id
1 'polypeptide(L)'
;MDVRAKKHLGQHFLTDQNIARNIVDSLSFEGYKKVLEVGPGMGVLTKFLLEKDSEIYVAEIDNESIDYLKKHYPKLEEQHFVGDFLKTDISTVFGEELAVIGNFPYNISSQILFKIIDNFQFIPEMSGMFQKEVAERTAGKPRTKDYGILSVLVQAYYDVEYLFTVHENVFNPPPKVKSGVIRMTRNLKEGLAGNEVLFKQIVKAGFGQRRKKMSNALKVLGIPENMKSHPFLDIRAEELSVADFIAFANKWKSGLELP
;
A
#
# COMPACT_ATOMS: atom_id res chain seq x y z
N MET A 1 -28.85 14.92 3.74
CA MET A 1 -27.65 15.73 3.51
C MET A 1 -26.81 14.94 2.55
N ASP A 2 -26.67 15.42 1.32
CA ASP A 2 -25.89 14.75 0.28
C ASP A 2 -24.43 15.13 0.45
N VAL A 3 -23.56 14.16 0.73
CA VAL A 3 -22.11 14.35 0.75
C VAL A 3 -21.68 14.62 -0.70
N ARG A 4 -21.07 15.78 -0.94
CA ARG A 4 -20.61 16.15 -2.28
C ARG A 4 -19.15 15.75 -2.45
N ALA A 5 -18.84 15.13 -3.59
CA ALA A 5 -17.47 14.73 -3.91
C ALA A 5 -16.55 15.95 -4.01
N LYS A 6 -15.48 15.96 -3.20
CA LYS A 6 -14.47 17.02 -3.16
C LYS A 6 -13.29 16.63 -4.04
N LYS A 7 -13.13 17.30 -5.17
CA LYS A 7 -12.06 17.03 -6.15
C LYS A 7 -10.66 17.08 -5.56
N HIS A 8 -10.39 17.98 -4.61
CA HIS A 8 -9.08 18.13 -3.98
C HIS A 8 -8.74 16.97 -3.02
N LEU A 9 -9.75 16.24 -2.53
CA LEU A 9 -9.60 15.01 -1.76
C LEU A 9 -9.55 13.75 -2.64
N GLY A 10 -9.72 13.88 -3.96
CA GLY A 10 -9.73 12.73 -4.87
C GLY A 10 -10.93 11.80 -4.69
N GLN A 11 -12.05 12.29 -4.14
CA GLN A 11 -13.24 11.48 -3.84
C GLN A 11 -13.95 11.03 -5.13
N HIS A 12 -14.07 9.71 -5.28
CA HIS A 12 -14.89 9.02 -6.27
C HIS A 12 -15.72 7.96 -5.54
N PHE A 13 -17.03 8.17 -5.41
CA PHE A 13 -17.87 7.26 -4.65
C PHE A 13 -18.24 6.05 -5.51
N LEU A 14 -17.80 4.87 -5.08
CA LEU A 14 -18.22 3.60 -5.68
C LEU A 14 -19.73 3.41 -5.43
N THR A 15 -20.48 3.11 -6.49
CA THR A 15 -21.94 2.92 -6.42
C THR A 15 -22.35 1.45 -6.56
N ASP A 16 -21.49 0.61 -7.14
CA ASP A 16 -21.76 -0.82 -7.33
C ASP A 16 -21.56 -1.62 -6.04
N GLN A 17 -22.65 -2.18 -5.53
CA GLN A 17 -22.70 -2.93 -4.28
C GLN A 17 -22.02 -4.30 -4.37
N ASN A 18 -21.99 -4.93 -5.55
CA ASN A 18 -21.34 -6.23 -5.73
C ASN A 18 -19.82 -6.06 -5.71
N ILE A 19 -19.31 -5.00 -6.34
CA ILE A 19 -17.89 -4.66 -6.30
C ILE A 19 -17.47 -4.34 -4.86
N ALA A 20 -18.28 -3.55 -4.14
CA ALA A 20 -18.03 -3.24 -2.73
C ALA A 20 -17.96 -4.51 -1.86
N ARG A 21 -18.93 -5.41 -2.02
CA ARG A 21 -18.95 -6.72 -1.35
C ARG A 21 -17.71 -7.55 -1.68
N ASN A 22 -17.33 -7.65 -2.96
CA ASN A 22 -16.15 -8.40 -3.40
C ASN A 22 -14.84 -7.84 -2.83
N ILE A 23 -14.72 -6.51 -2.66
CA ILE A 23 -13.56 -5.90 -2.00
C ILE A 23 -13.52 -6.33 -0.53
N VAL A 24 -14.64 -6.25 0.18
CA VAL A 24 -14.71 -6.67 1.60
C VAL A 24 -14.43 -8.15 1.78
N ASP A 25 -15.03 -9.00 0.93
CA ASP A 25 -14.86 -10.46 0.98
C ASP A 25 -13.47 -10.94 0.54
N SER A 26 -12.62 -10.05 0.03
CA SER A 26 -11.24 -10.40 -0.32
C SER A 26 -10.27 -10.39 0.87
N LEU A 27 -10.65 -9.76 1.98
CA LEU A 27 -9.95 -9.93 3.26
C LEU A 27 -10.27 -11.32 3.83
N SER A 28 -9.27 -11.95 4.45
CA SER A 28 -9.45 -13.26 5.10
C SER A 28 -10.28 -13.20 6.38
N PHE A 29 -10.20 -12.10 7.13
CA PHE A 29 -10.67 -11.99 8.52
C PHE A 29 -10.02 -13.01 9.47
N GLU A 30 -8.81 -13.48 9.15
CA GLU A 30 -8.07 -14.46 9.94
C GLU A 30 -6.82 -13.84 10.58
N GLY A 31 -6.61 -14.13 11.87
CA GLY A 31 -5.41 -13.69 12.60
C GLY A 31 -5.44 -12.25 13.13
N TYR A 32 -6.51 -11.51 12.89
CA TYR A 32 -6.75 -10.16 13.44
C TYR A 32 -8.22 -9.99 13.83
N LYS A 33 -8.50 -9.06 14.75
CA LYS A 33 -9.87 -8.75 15.22
C LYS A 33 -10.37 -7.39 14.77
N LYS A 34 -9.46 -6.52 14.34
CA LYS A 34 -9.73 -5.14 13.98
C LYS A 34 -9.53 -4.93 12.49
N VAL A 35 -10.39 -4.10 11.90
CA VAL A 35 -10.27 -3.67 10.51
C VAL A 35 -10.38 -2.15 10.45
N LEU A 36 -9.40 -1.51 9.81
CA LEU A 36 -9.40 -0.07 9.56
C LEU A 36 -9.74 0.21 8.08
N GLU A 37 -10.91 0.79 7.85
CA GLU A 37 -11.30 1.32 6.55
C GLU A 37 -10.74 2.74 6.37
N VAL A 38 -9.90 2.95 5.35
CA VAL A 38 -9.34 4.26 5.01
C VAL A 38 -10.15 4.89 3.89
N GLY A 39 -10.70 6.08 4.15
CA GLY A 39 -11.56 6.80 3.22
C GLY A 39 -12.92 6.11 3.00
N PRO A 40 -13.72 5.90 4.06
CA PRO A 40 -15.04 5.27 3.96
C PRO A 40 -16.02 6.07 3.07
N GLY A 41 -15.87 7.40 2.98
CA GLY A 41 -16.81 8.27 2.28
C GLY A 41 -18.24 8.08 2.80
N MET A 42 -19.16 7.70 1.93
CA MET A 42 -20.56 7.40 2.30
C MET A 42 -20.78 5.97 2.84
N GLY A 43 -19.69 5.24 3.11
CA GLY A 43 -19.72 3.93 3.76
C GLY A 43 -20.12 2.77 2.85
N VAL A 44 -19.73 2.82 1.58
CA VAL A 44 -20.05 1.76 0.61
C VAL A 44 -19.42 0.41 1.00
N LEU A 45 -18.19 0.41 1.54
CA LEU A 45 -17.59 -0.81 2.09
C LEU A 45 -17.98 -0.98 3.56
N THR A 46 -18.02 0.12 4.33
CA THR A 46 -18.45 0.14 5.74
C THR A 46 -19.69 -0.70 6.01
N LYS A 47 -20.72 -0.58 5.15
CA LYS A 47 -21.96 -1.36 5.26
C LYS A 47 -21.70 -2.87 5.35
N PHE A 48 -20.85 -3.41 4.47
CA PHE A 48 -20.54 -4.84 4.44
C PHE A 48 -19.51 -5.23 5.51
N LEU A 49 -18.61 -4.32 5.88
CA LEU A 49 -17.66 -4.53 6.97
C LEU A 49 -18.39 -4.73 8.32
N LEU A 50 -19.44 -3.94 8.58
CA LEU A 50 -20.24 -4.02 9.80
C LEU A 50 -21.11 -5.30 9.91
N GLU A 51 -21.13 -6.14 8.87
CA GLU A 51 -21.74 -7.48 8.87
C GLU A 51 -20.73 -8.57 9.30
N LYS A 52 -19.44 -8.25 9.36
CA LYS A 52 -18.36 -9.18 9.74
C LYS A 52 -18.17 -9.24 11.26
N ASP A 53 -17.62 -10.35 11.73
CA ASP A 53 -17.24 -10.54 13.13
C ASP A 53 -15.87 -9.89 13.41
N SER A 54 -15.81 -8.57 13.29
CA SER A 54 -14.61 -7.77 13.51
C SER A 54 -14.98 -6.39 14.00
N GLU A 55 -14.09 -5.78 14.78
CA GLU A 55 -14.24 -4.41 15.23
C GLU A 55 -13.79 -3.45 14.12
N ILE A 56 -14.72 -2.62 13.64
CA ILE A 56 -14.50 -1.78 12.46
C ILE A 56 -14.18 -0.35 12.88
N TYR A 57 -13.04 0.13 12.41
CA TYR A 57 -12.59 1.51 12.54
C TYR A 57 -12.58 2.19 11.17
N VAL A 58 -12.75 3.50 11.16
CA VAL A 58 -12.75 4.30 9.94
C VAL A 58 -11.78 5.49 10.07
N ALA A 59 -10.92 5.68 9.08
CA ALA A 59 -10.06 6.86 8.96
C ALA A 59 -10.61 7.79 7.87
N GLU A 60 -11.15 8.93 8.30
CA GLU A 60 -11.77 9.94 7.44
C GLU A 60 -11.37 11.35 7.93
N ILE A 61 -11.12 12.25 6.99
CA ILE A 61 -10.78 13.66 7.25
C ILE A 61 -11.91 14.61 6.85
N ASP A 62 -12.86 14.14 6.06
CA ASP A 62 -14.01 14.90 5.60
C ASP A 62 -15.15 14.85 6.63
N ASN A 63 -15.33 15.94 7.37
CA ASN A 63 -16.39 16.06 8.39
C ASN A 63 -17.80 15.78 7.84
N GLU A 64 -18.11 16.11 6.58
CA GLU A 64 -19.41 15.79 5.97
C GLU A 64 -19.62 14.27 5.85
N SER A 65 -18.55 13.53 5.52
CA SER A 65 -18.57 12.07 5.46
C SER A 65 -18.66 11.46 6.86
N ILE A 66 -17.94 12.02 7.84
CA ILE A 66 -18.03 11.60 9.26
C ILE A 66 -19.45 11.75 9.79
N ASP A 67 -20.07 12.92 9.61
CA ASP A 67 -21.44 13.19 10.05
C ASP A 67 -22.45 12.26 9.36
N TYR A 68 -22.23 11.99 8.05
CA TYR A 68 -23.02 11.02 7.31
C TYR A 68 -22.91 9.61 7.91
N LEU A 69 -21.69 9.15 8.21
CA LEU A 69 -21.43 7.81 8.75
C LEU A 69 -22.05 7.66 10.14
N LYS A 70 -21.85 8.62 11.04
CA LYS A 70 -22.45 8.62 12.39
C LYS A 70 -23.98 8.52 12.34
N LYS A 71 -24.61 9.17 11.36
CA LYS A 71 -26.07 9.14 11.18
C LYS A 71 -26.59 7.80 10.62
N HIS A 72 -25.88 7.20 9.66
CA HIS A 72 -26.39 6.04 8.91
C HIS A 72 -25.89 4.70 9.44
N TYR A 73 -24.78 4.69 10.19
CA TYR A 73 -24.18 3.49 10.76
C TYR A 73 -24.00 3.65 12.28
N PRO A 74 -25.06 3.51 13.09
CA PRO A 74 -25.01 3.71 14.54
C PRO A 74 -24.07 2.76 15.30
N LYS A 75 -23.61 1.67 14.67
CA LYS A 75 -22.55 0.81 15.21
C LYS A 75 -21.18 1.51 15.28
N LEU A 76 -20.98 2.58 14.51
CA LEU A 76 -19.78 3.41 14.55
C LEU A 76 -19.97 4.54 15.56
N GLU A 77 -19.52 4.28 16.79
CA GLU A 77 -19.37 5.26 17.87
C GLU A 77 -18.10 6.12 17.69
N GLU A 78 -17.93 7.18 18.50
CA GLU A 78 -16.84 8.16 18.37
C GLU A 78 -15.44 7.53 18.33
N GLN A 79 -15.19 6.51 19.15
CA GLN A 79 -13.90 5.83 19.23
C GLN A 79 -13.51 5.09 17.94
N HIS A 80 -14.46 4.82 17.05
CA HIS A 80 -14.17 4.16 15.77
C HIS A 80 -13.60 5.11 14.71
N PHE A 81 -13.60 6.43 14.94
CA PHE A 81 -13.10 7.42 14.00
C PHE A 81 -11.65 7.81 14.30
N VAL A 82 -10.74 7.50 13.37
CA VAL A 82 -9.28 7.54 13.59
C VAL A 82 -8.60 8.76 12.91
N GLY A 83 -9.39 9.64 12.29
CA GLY A 83 -8.93 10.85 11.64
C GLY A 83 -8.07 10.59 10.39
N ASP A 84 -6.98 11.34 10.24
CA ASP A 84 -6.07 11.27 9.09
C ASP A 84 -5.13 10.06 9.17
N PHE A 85 -5.44 8.99 8.42
CA PHE A 85 -4.66 7.74 8.37
C PHE A 85 -3.15 7.95 8.20
N LEU A 86 -2.73 8.93 7.40
CA LEU A 86 -1.31 9.17 7.16
C LEU A 86 -0.60 9.72 8.39
N LYS A 87 -1.32 10.44 9.25
CA LYS A 87 -0.82 11.03 10.50
C LYS A 87 -1.06 10.15 11.71
N THR A 88 -2.01 9.22 11.65
CA THR A 88 -2.29 8.27 12.74
C THR A 88 -1.05 7.45 13.07
N ASP A 89 -0.72 7.36 14.35
CA ASP A 89 0.20 6.36 14.86
C ASP A 89 -0.55 5.06 15.14
N ILE A 90 -0.43 4.10 14.22
CA ILE A 90 -1.11 2.81 14.29
C ILE A 90 -0.74 2.05 15.57
N SER A 91 0.53 2.13 15.97
CA SER A 91 1.01 1.42 17.16
C SER A 91 0.36 1.94 18.44
N THR A 92 0.26 3.25 18.56
CA THR A 92 -0.31 3.92 19.74
C THR A 92 -1.84 3.80 19.79
N VAL A 93 -2.51 3.90 18.63
CA VAL A 93 -3.98 3.89 18.57
C VAL A 93 -4.56 2.49 18.77
N PHE A 94 -3.94 1.47 18.17
CA PHE A 94 -4.51 0.12 18.17
C PHE A 94 -3.81 -0.85 19.11
N GLY A 95 -2.48 -0.74 19.28
CA GLY A 95 -1.68 -1.60 20.14
C GLY A 95 -1.64 -3.09 19.74
N GLU A 96 -2.32 -3.48 18.67
CA GLU A 96 -2.43 -4.86 18.18
C GLU A 96 -2.54 -4.89 16.65
N GLU A 97 -2.56 -6.10 16.09
CA GLU A 97 -2.68 -6.28 14.63
C GLU A 97 -4.08 -5.95 14.12
N LEU A 98 -4.14 -5.30 12.96
CA LEU A 98 -5.37 -4.94 12.26
C LEU A 98 -5.20 -5.05 10.74
N ALA A 99 -6.25 -5.48 10.05
CA ALA A 99 -6.28 -5.37 8.60
C ALA A 99 -6.62 -3.95 8.16
N VAL A 100 -6.10 -3.55 7.00
CA VAL A 100 -6.43 -2.28 6.37
C VAL A 100 -7.28 -2.53 5.13
N ILE A 101 -8.31 -1.73 4.91
CA ILE A 101 -9.14 -1.81 3.71
C ILE A 101 -9.53 -0.43 3.18
N GLY A 102 -9.82 -0.32 1.90
CA GLY A 102 -10.39 0.92 1.38
C GLY A 102 -10.66 0.95 -0.10
N ASN A 103 -11.58 1.84 -0.47
CA ASN A 103 -11.60 2.44 -1.81
C ASN A 103 -10.71 3.68 -1.76
N PHE A 104 -9.39 3.47 -1.85
CA PHE A 104 -8.43 4.48 -1.44
C PHE A 104 -8.46 5.74 -2.32
N PRO A 105 -8.29 6.94 -1.74
CA PRO A 105 -8.20 8.17 -2.51
C PRO A 105 -6.97 8.19 -3.43
N TYR A 106 -7.19 8.52 -4.71
CA TYR A 106 -6.16 8.34 -5.74
C TYR A 106 -4.93 9.25 -5.55
N ASN A 107 -5.12 10.44 -5.00
CA ASN A 107 -4.07 11.44 -4.76
C ASN A 107 -3.02 11.00 -3.72
N ILE A 108 -3.35 10.04 -2.85
CA ILE A 108 -2.46 9.58 -1.77
C ILE A 108 -2.13 8.08 -1.85
N SER A 109 -2.47 7.41 -2.95
CA SER A 109 -2.28 5.96 -3.15
C SER A 109 -0.92 5.44 -2.70
N SER A 110 0.18 6.03 -3.20
CA SER A 110 1.54 5.60 -2.83
C SER A 110 1.87 5.89 -1.37
N GLN A 111 1.34 6.97 -0.80
CA GLN A 111 1.56 7.33 0.61
C GLN A 111 0.87 6.31 1.53
N ILE A 112 -0.31 5.82 1.17
CA ILE A 112 -1.01 4.74 1.87
C ILE A 112 -0.17 3.46 1.84
N LEU A 113 0.33 3.05 0.67
CA LEU A 113 1.18 1.86 0.55
C LEU A 113 2.45 1.97 1.40
N PHE A 114 3.11 3.14 1.41
CA PHE A 114 4.29 3.35 2.25
C PHE A 114 3.96 3.36 3.75
N LYS A 115 2.83 3.97 4.15
CA LYS A 115 2.35 3.93 5.53
C LYS A 115 2.10 2.49 6.00
N ILE A 116 1.54 1.65 5.14
CA ILE A 116 1.33 0.22 5.41
C ILE A 116 2.67 -0.52 5.57
N ILE A 117 3.66 -0.26 4.70
CA ILE A 117 5.01 -0.84 4.83
C ILE A 117 5.67 -0.39 6.14
N ASP A 118 5.59 0.90 6.48
CA ASP A 118 6.21 1.44 7.69
C ASP A 118 5.56 0.90 8.98
N ASN A 119 4.34 0.34 8.87
CA ASN A 119 3.61 -0.30 9.97
C ASN A 119 3.42 -1.81 9.74
N PHE A 120 4.28 -2.47 8.95
CA PHE A 120 4.07 -3.87 8.54
C PHE A 120 3.94 -4.87 9.71
N GLN A 121 4.55 -4.56 10.85
CA GLN A 121 4.44 -5.38 12.06
C GLN A 121 3.01 -5.42 12.63
N PHE A 122 2.18 -4.42 12.35
CA PHE A 122 0.78 -4.34 12.80
C PHE A 122 -0.24 -4.67 11.72
N ILE A 123 0.17 -4.73 10.45
CA ILE A 123 -0.76 -4.90 9.32
C ILE A 123 -0.48 -6.25 8.66
N PRO A 124 -1.10 -7.35 9.14
CA PRO A 124 -0.91 -8.68 8.55
C PRO A 124 -1.55 -8.78 7.17
N GLU A 125 -2.58 -7.99 6.88
CA GLU A 125 -3.32 -8.03 5.63
C GLU A 125 -3.83 -6.65 5.23
N MET A 126 -3.82 -6.38 3.93
CA MET A 126 -4.55 -5.26 3.34
C MET A 126 -5.28 -5.70 2.08
N SER A 127 -6.50 -5.22 1.88
CA SER A 127 -7.14 -5.28 0.58
C SER A 127 -7.71 -3.94 0.20
N GLY A 128 -7.57 -3.53 -1.07
CA GLY A 128 -8.24 -2.32 -1.47
C GLY A 128 -8.02 -1.92 -2.90
N MET A 129 -8.76 -0.88 -3.27
CA MET A 129 -8.85 -0.41 -4.63
C MET A 129 -7.98 0.82 -4.83
N PHE A 130 -7.15 0.77 -5.87
CA PHE A 130 -6.31 1.87 -6.32
C PHE A 130 -6.61 2.20 -7.79
N GLN A 131 -6.03 3.28 -8.30
CA GLN A 131 -5.93 3.44 -9.75
C GLN A 131 -5.26 2.21 -10.37
N LYS A 132 -5.76 1.77 -11.53
CA LYS A 132 -5.30 0.53 -12.17
C LYS A 132 -3.78 0.48 -12.35
N GLU A 133 -3.16 1.58 -12.79
CA GLU A 133 -1.69 1.66 -12.94
C GLU A 133 -0.95 1.45 -11.62
N VAL A 134 -1.47 1.96 -10.50
CA VAL A 134 -0.85 1.77 -9.18
C VAL A 134 -0.99 0.32 -8.75
N ALA A 135 -2.18 -0.27 -8.89
CA ALA A 135 -2.43 -1.68 -8.59
C ALA A 135 -1.54 -2.62 -9.41
N GLU A 136 -1.45 -2.40 -10.73
CA GLU A 136 -0.59 -3.16 -11.65
C GLU A 136 0.90 -3.01 -11.30
N ARG A 137 1.34 -1.80 -10.94
CA ARG A 137 2.72 -1.57 -10.50
C ARG A 137 3.05 -2.22 -9.18
N THR A 138 2.13 -2.21 -8.21
CA THR A 138 2.34 -2.86 -6.92
C THR A 138 2.43 -4.39 -7.07
N ALA A 139 1.60 -4.98 -7.93
CA ALA A 139 1.61 -6.41 -8.25
C ALA A 139 2.58 -6.80 -9.39
N GLY A 140 3.37 -5.84 -9.91
CA GLY A 140 4.22 -6.02 -11.07
C GLY A 140 5.31 -7.06 -10.83
N LYS A 141 5.58 -7.90 -11.84
CA LYS A 141 6.64 -8.92 -11.80
C LYS A 141 7.94 -8.42 -12.44
N PRO A 142 9.13 -8.89 -12.03
CA PRO A 142 10.39 -8.48 -12.63
C PRO A 142 10.39 -8.56 -14.15
N ARG A 143 11.09 -7.63 -14.82
CA ARG A 143 11.21 -7.54 -16.29
C ARG A 143 9.87 -7.33 -17.03
N THR A 144 8.86 -6.79 -16.37
CA THR A 144 7.61 -6.33 -17.00
C THR A 144 7.56 -4.80 -17.04
N LYS A 145 6.70 -4.24 -17.89
CA LYS A 145 6.50 -2.78 -17.99
C LYS A 145 6.06 -2.16 -16.67
N ASP A 146 5.26 -2.90 -15.91
CA ASP A 146 4.68 -2.46 -14.64
C ASP A 146 5.61 -2.67 -13.45
N TYR A 147 6.73 -3.39 -13.63
CA TYR A 147 7.74 -3.52 -12.58
C TYR A 147 8.41 -2.19 -12.27
N GLY A 148 8.51 -1.86 -10.99
CA GLY A 148 9.10 -0.62 -10.54
C GLY A 148 9.38 -0.57 -9.06
N ILE A 149 9.61 0.67 -8.58
CA ILE A 149 9.85 0.97 -7.18
C ILE A 149 8.76 0.43 -6.24
N LEU A 150 7.49 0.56 -6.62
CA LEU A 150 6.37 0.06 -5.81
C LEU A 150 6.40 -1.46 -5.69
N SER A 151 6.63 -2.16 -6.81
CA SER A 151 6.74 -3.61 -6.83
C SER A 151 7.81 -4.07 -5.83
N VAL A 152 9.01 -3.49 -5.91
CA VAL A 152 10.14 -3.94 -5.10
C VAL A 152 9.95 -3.60 -3.62
N LEU A 153 9.51 -2.38 -3.31
CA LEU A 153 9.35 -1.94 -1.92
C LEU A 153 8.18 -2.65 -1.22
N VAL A 154 7.07 -2.89 -1.91
CA VAL A 154 5.92 -3.58 -1.31
C VAL A 154 6.17 -5.08 -1.20
N GLN A 155 6.66 -5.71 -2.28
CA GLN A 155 6.83 -7.16 -2.32
C GLN A 155 7.98 -7.68 -1.43
N ALA A 156 8.81 -6.78 -0.90
CA ALA A 156 9.79 -7.10 0.12
C ALA A 156 9.17 -7.40 1.51
N TYR A 157 7.96 -6.90 1.75
CA TYR A 157 7.24 -7.06 3.02
C TYR A 157 5.94 -7.87 2.90
N TYR A 158 5.36 -7.96 1.70
CA TYR A 158 4.06 -8.59 1.45
C TYR A 158 4.10 -9.46 0.19
N ASP A 159 3.30 -10.51 0.17
CA ASP A 159 2.83 -11.09 -1.09
C ASP A 159 1.69 -10.24 -1.63
N VAL A 160 1.73 -9.93 -2.92
CA VAL A 160 0.76 -9.04 -3.57
C VAL A 160 0.01 -9.79 -4.67
N GLU A 161 -1.30 -9.78 -4.60
CA GLU A 161 -2.20 -10.37 -5.59
C GLU A 161 -3.05 -9.29 -6.26
N TYR A 162 -3.08 -9.28 -7.58
CA TYR A 162 -4.04 -8.48 -8.35
C TYR A 162 -5.33 -9.26 -8.49
N LEU A 163 -6.42 -8.80 -7.86
CA LEU A 163 -7.66 -9.55 -7.79
C LEU A 163 -8.53 -9.33 -9.03
N PHE A 164 -8.91 -8.07 -9.30
CA PHE A 164 -9.75 -7.73 -10.44
C PHE A 164 -9.68 -6.24 -10.81
N THR A 165 -10.08 -5.92 -12.05
CA THR A 165 -10.21 -4.55 -12.55
C THR A 165 -11.64 -4.05 -12.37
N VAL A 166 -11.79 -2.78 -11.97
CA VAL A 166 -13.08 -2.09 -11.84
C VAL A 166 -13.20 -0.97 -12.88
N HIS A 167 -14.36 -0.86 -13.53
CA HIS A 167 -14.61 0.15 -14.57
C HIS A 167 -14.99 1.50 -13.96
N GLU A 168 -14.57 2.60 -14.56
CA GLU A 168 -14.84 3.96 -14.10
C GLU A 168 -16.34 4.33 -14.02
N ASN A 169 -17.21 3.59 -14.71
CA ASN A 169 -18.64 3.87 -14.80
C ASN A 169 -19.41 3.48 -13.53
N VAL A 170 -18.79 2.71 -12.63
CA VAL A 170 -19.39 2.34 -11.33
C VAL A 170 -19.08 3.36 -10.23
N PHE A 171 -18.64 4.56 -10.59
CA PHE A 171 -18.34 5.64 -9.66
C PHE A 171 -19.13 6.91 -9.96
N ASN A 172 -19.39 7.70 -8.93
CA ASN A 172 -19.98 9.03 -9.05
C ASN A 172 -19.17 10.07 -8.24
N PRO A 173 -18.57 11.09 -8.89
CA PRO A 173 -18.38 11.20 -10.34
C PRO A 173 -17.41 10.13 -10.86
N PRO A 174 -17.48 9.74 -12.15
CA PRO A 174 -16.57 8.75 -12.72
C PRO A 174 -15.12 9.28 -12.77
N PRO A 175 -14.11 8.47 -12.39
CA PRO A 175 -12.72 8.80 -12.61
C PRO A 175 -12.34 8.72 -14.10
N LYS A 176 -11.17 9.25 -14.45
CA LYS A 176 -10.67 9.22 -15.84
C LYS A 176 -9.97 7.91 -16.23
N VAL A 177 -9.75 7.03 -15.25
CA VAL A 177 -8.99 5.80 -15.41
C VAL A 177 -9.70 4.68 -14.67
N LYS A 178 -9.48 3.45 -15.12
CA LYS A 178 -9.92 2.24 -14.42
C LYS A 178 -9.23 2.12 -13.06
N SER A 179 -9.82 1.28 -12.22
CA SER A 179 -9.29 0.94 -10.90
C SER A 179 -8.86 -0.53 -10.87
N GLY A 180 -7.97 -0.89 -9.97
CA GLY A 180 -7.58 -2.27 -9.70
C GLY A 180 -7.65 -2.56 -8.22
N VAL A 181 -8.16 -3.73 -7.87
CA VAL A 181 -8.20 -4.22 -6.49
C VAL A 181 -7.02 -5.15 -6.27
N ILE A 182 -6.24 -4.91 -5.22
CA ILE A 182 -5.14 -5.78 -4.81
C ILE A 182 -5.35 -6.27 -3.39
N ARG A 183 -4.84 -7.48 -3.11
CA ARG A 183 -4.63 -8.00 -1.77
C ARG A 183 -3.14 -8.04 -1.46
N MET A 184 -2.80 -7.71 -0.24
CA MET A 184 -1.46 -7.80 0.32
C MET A 184 -1.50 -8.65 1.58
N THR A 185 -0.73 -9.73 1.62
CA THR A 185 -0.59 -10.60 2.80
C THR A 185 0.83 -10.52 3.30
N ARG A 186 1.03 -10.25 4.60
CA ARG A 186 2.35 -10.01 5.17
C ARG A 186 3.25 -11.21 4.96
N ASN A 187 4.39 -10.96 4.32
CA ASN A 187 5.43 -11.95 4.04
C ASN A 187 6.78 -11.24 3.94
N LEU A 188 7.42 -11.04 5.10
CA LEU A 188 8.75 -10.43 5.18
C LEU A 188 9.77 -11.33 4.48
N LYS A 189 10.37 -10.84 3.40
CA LYS A 189 11.34 -11.64 2.63
C LYS A 189 12.62 -11.84 3.43
N GLU A 190 13.15 -13.06 3.34
CA GLU A 190 14.36 -13.48 4.04
C GLU A 190 15.53 -12.53 3.75
N GLY A 191 16.28 -12.19 4.80
CA GLY A 191 17.44 -11.31 4.70
C GLY A 191 17.13 -9.81 4.69
N LEU A 192 15.85 -9.39 4.62
CA LEU A 192 15.50 -7.97 4.70
C LEU A 192 15.66 -7.39 6.12
N ALA A 193 15.38 -8.20 7.14
CA ALA A 193 15.42 -7.79 8.54
C ALA A 193 16.79 -7.20 8.91
N GLY A 194 16.79 -5.97 9.45
CA GLY A 194 18.01 -5.23 9.82
C GLY A 194 18.73 -4.54 8.65
N ASN A 195 18.19 -4.61 7.42
CA ASN A 195 18.71 -3.99 6.21
C ASN A 195 17.71 -3.04 5.53
N GLU A 196 16.58 -2.76 6.16
CA GLU A 196 15.42 -2.07 5.58
C GLU A 196 15.78 -0.67 5.08
N VAL A 197 16.58 0.07 5.84
CA VAL A 197 16.98 1.45 5.50
C VAL A 197 17.85 1.45 4.24
N LEU A 198 18.90 0.64 4.22
CA LEU A 198 19.82 0.54 3.09
C LEU A 198 19.12 -0.02 1.85
N PHE A 199 18.30 -1.06 2.02
CA PHE A 199 17.46 -1.61 0.96
C PHE A 199 16.57 -0.52 0.33
N LYS A 200 15.81 0.23 1.16
CA LYS A 200 14.95 1.33 0.69
C LYS A 200 15.77 2.39 -0.07
N GLN A 201 16.97 2.73 0.40
CA GLN A 201 17.87 3.70 -0.27
C GLN A 201 18.35 3.19 -1.64
N ILE A 202 18.84 1.95 -1.72
CA ILE A 202 19.32 1.34 -2.97
C ILE A 202 18.20 1.26 -4.00
N VAL A 203 17.02 0.78 -3.60
CA VAL A 203 15.86 0.67 -4.50
C VAL A 203 15.44 2.05 -5.01
N LYS A 204 15.33 3.05 -4.13
CA LYS A 204 15.00 4.44 -4.53
C LYS A 204 16.03 5.02 -5.49
N ALA A 205 17.32 4.87 -5.21
CA ALA A 205 18.38 5.37 -6.07
C ALA A 205 18.37 4.66 -7.44
N GLY A 206 18.23 3.34 -7.47
CA GLY A 206 18.15 2.54 -8.68
C GLY A 206 17.01 2.96 -9.61
N PHE A 207 15.78 3.05 -9.08
CA PHE A 207 14.61 3.45 -9.88
C PHE A 207 14.53 4.95 -10.15
N GLY A 208 15.19 5.80 -9.36
CA GLY A 208 15.31 7.24 -9.61
C GLY A 208 16.02 7.56 -10.93
N GLN A 209 16.84 6.64 -11.43
CA GLN A 209 17.46 6.71 -12.76
C GLN A 209 17.16 5.46 -13.60
N ARG A 210 15.89 5.07 -13.72
CA ARG A 210 15.44 3.80 -14.35
C ARG A 210 16.13 3.38 -15.66
N ARG A 211 16.54 4.33 -16.52
CA ARG A 211 17.21 4.04 -17.81
C ARG A 211 18.74 3.85 -17.70
N LYS A 212 19.34 4.11 -16.55
CA LYS A 212 20.78 4.01 -16.30
C LYS A 212 21.12 2.69 -15.61
N LYS A 213 22.35 2.22 -15.84
CA LYS A 213 22.94 1.10 -15.08
C LYS A 213 23.03 1.44 -13.59
N MET A 214 22.94 0.45 -12.72
CA MET A 214 23.02 0.60 -11.26
C MET A 214 24.30 1.30 -10.80
N SER A 215 25.45 1.08 -11.46
CA SER A 215 26.70 1.83 -11.25
C SER A 215 26.53 3.35 -11.27
N ASN A 216 25.70 3.87 -12.18
CA ASN A 216 25.42 5.31 -12.28
C ASN A 216 24.35 5.74 -11.28
N ALA A 217 23.30 4.93 -11.13
CA ALA A 217 22.18 5.24 -10.25
C ALA A 217 22.59 5.30 -8.77
N LEU A 218 23.46 4.36 -8.34
CA LEU A 218 23.90 4.22 -6.95
C LEU A 218 25.11 5.08 -6.59
N LYS A 219 25.68 5.84 -7.53
CA LYS A 219 26.84 6.71 -7.27
C LYS A 219 26.59 7.69 -6.11
N VAL A 220 25.35 8.16 -5.96
CA VAL A 220 24.93 9.07 -4.89
C VAL A 220 25.03 8.45 -3.49
N LEU A 221 25.00 7.12 -3.39
CA LEU A 221 25.10 6.40 -2.12
C LEU A 221 26.55 6.04 -1.74
N GLY A 222 27.53 6.31 -2.62
CA GLY A 222 28.93 5.93 -2.40
C GLY A 222 29.12 4.40 -2.41
N ILE A 223 29.23 3.83 -3.62
CA ILE A 223 29.41 2.38 -3.80
C ILE A 223 30.70 1.90 -3.07
N PRO A 224 30.59 0.97 -2.10
CA PRO A 224 31.74 0.41 -1.38
C PRO A 224 32.74 -0.27 -2.31
N GLU A 225 34.01 -0.32 -1.92
CA GLU A 225 35.09 -0.88 -2.75
C GLU A 225 34.82 -2.35 -3.12
N ASN A 226 34.37 -3.15 -2.15
CA ASN A 226 34.04 -4.57 -2.33
C ASN A 226 32.83 -4.81 -3.26
N MET A 227 32.08 -3.76 -3.60
CA MET A 227 30.93 -3.83 -4.51
C MET A 227 31.28 -3.41 -5.94
N LYS A 228 32.45 -2.78 -6.20
CA LYS A 228 32.77 -2.21 -7.52
C LYS A 228 32.78 -3.21 -8.67
N SER A 229 33.05 -4.48 -8.40
CA SER A 229 33.03 -5.58 -9.38
C SER A 229 31.72 -6.37 -9.39
N HIS A 230 30.70 -5.96 -8.63
CA HIS A 230 29.45 -6.70 -8.53
C HIS A 230 28.67 -6.65 -9.86
N PRO A 231 28.23 -7.79 -10.42
CA PRO A 231 27.59 -7.84 -11.74
C PRO A 231 26.32 -6.99 -11.83
N PHE A 232 25.61 -6.81 -10.72
CA PHE A 232 24.42 -5.94 -10.69
C PHE A 232 24.70 -4.47 -11.00
N LEU A 233 25.95 -3.99 -10.86
CA LEU A 233 26.31 -2.64 -11.24
C LEU A 233 26.21 -2.40 -12.76
N ASP A 234 26.23 -3.46 -13.57
CA ASP A 234 26.19 -3.39 -15.03
C ASP A 234 24.79 -3.51 -15.64
N ILE A 235 23.78 -3.81 -14.83
CA ILE A 235 22.39 -3.94 -15.28
C ILE A 235 21.52 -2.79 -14.75
N ARG A 236 20.25 -2.71 -15.18
CA ARG A 236 19.29 -1.73 -14.69
C ARG A 236 18.48 -2.25 -13.51
N ALA A 237 17.94 -1.32 -12.71
CA ALA A 237 17.09 -1.65 -11.56
C ALA A 237 15.90 -2.55 -11.91
N GLU A 238 15.30 -2.39 -13.09
CA GLU A 238 14.13 -3.17 -13.52
C GLU A 238 14.45 -4.64 -13.89
N GLU A 239 15.73 -4.99 -13.97
CA GLU A 239 16.20 -6.34 -14.26
C GLU A 239 16.42 -7.19 -13.01
N LEU A 240 16.52 -6.54 -11.84
CA LEU A 240 16.73 -7.16 -10.53
C LEU A 240 15.40 -7.60 -9.92
N SER A 241 15.36 -8.79 -9.33
CA SER A 241 14.26 -9.23 -8.49
C SER A 241 14.34 -8.62 -7.08
N VAL A 242 13.27 -8.79 -6.28
CA VAL A 242 13.26 -8.40 -4.87
C VAL A 242 14.39 -9.09 -4.10
N ALA A 243 14.59 -10.38 -4.32
CA ALA A 243 15.65 -11.16 -3.71
C ALA A 243 17.04 -10.65 -4.11
N ASP A 244 17.23 -10.26 -5.38
CA ASP A 244 18.49 -9.67 -5.84
C ASP A 244 18.78 -8.35 -5.11
N PHE A 245 17.78 -7.47 -4.95
CA PHE A 245 17.95 -6.22 -4.20
C PHE A 245 18.30 -6.47 -2.72
N ILE A 246 17.66 -7.46 -2.07
CA ILE A 246 17.95 -7.81 -0.68
C ILE A 246 19.37 -8.37 -0.55
N ALA A 247 19.74 -9.34 -1.39
CA ALA A 247 21.08 -9.92 -1.40
C ALA A 247 22.16 -8.86 -1.65
N PHE A 248 21.88 -7.93 -2.57
CA PHE A 248 22.77 -6.81 -2.87
C PHE A 248 22.91 -5.85 -1.69
N ALA A 249 21.82 -5.52 -0.99
CA ALA A 249 21.86 -4.69 0.22
C ALA A 249 22.65 -5.37 1.35
N ASN A 250 22.46 -6.67 1.55
CA ASN A 250 23.17 -7.44 2.58
C ASN A 250 24.68 -7.45 2.31
N LYS A 251 25.08 -7.69 1.07
CA LYS A 251 26.49 -7.65 0.68
C LYS A 251 27.08 -6.24 0.80
N TRP A 252 26.31 -5.22 0.41
CA TRP A 252 26.71 -3.82 0.57
C TRP A 252 26.97 -3.48 2.05
N LYS A 253 26.07 -3.87 2.96
CA LYS A 253 26.23 -3.62 4.40
C LYS A 253 27.46 -4.32 4.98
N SER A 254 27.70 -5.59 4.62
CA SER A 254 28.90 -6.31 5.05
C SER A 254 30.21 -5.62 4.64
N GLY A 255 30.20 -4.87 3.53
CA GLY A 255 31.33 -4.07 3.08
C GLY A 255 31.55 -2.78 3.86
N LEU A 256 30.51 -2.25 4.52
CA LEU A 256 30.60 -1.07 5.40
C LEU A 256 31.10 -1.43 6.81
N GLU A 257 30.93 -2.69 7.22
CA GLU A 257 31.33 -3.19 8.54
C GLU A 257 32.76 -3.76 8.56
N LEU A 258 33.44 -3.80 7.40
CA LEU A 258 34.86 -4.15 7.31
C LEU A 258 35.73 -2.91 7.59
N PRO A 259 36.76 -3.00 8.45
CA PRO A 259 37.60 -1.89 8.87
C PRO A 259 38.45 -1.28 7.75
#